data_AF-A0A7C1SY66-F1
#
_entry.id   AF-A0A7C1SY66-F1
#
_cell.length_a   1.000
_cell.length_b   1.000
_cell.length_c   1.000
_cell.angle_alpha   90.00
_cell.angle_beta   90.00
_cell.angle_gamma   90.00
#
_symmetry.space_group_name_H-M   'P 1'
#
loop_
_entity.id
_entity.type
_entity.pdbx_description
1 polymer ?
#
loop_
_entity_poly.entity_id
_entity_poly.type
_entity_poly.pdbx_seq_one_letter_code
_entity_poly.pdbx_strand_id
1 'polypeptide(L)'
;MSIDKMKVFEKFPASKDQTRLVQWIENKIYRIVSRRINWLLNRVISEGIELIVDGNEPGDDGNWRIIVISGDLRFQKRISGVWTQVFEIEG
;
A
#
# COMPACT_ATOMS: atom_id res chain seq x y z
N MET A 1 11.65 9.39 3.90
CA MET A 1 11.58 9.66 2.45
C MET A 1 10.16 10.16 2.14
N SER A 2 9.95 11.35 1.56
CA SER A 2 8.58 11.91 1.36
C SER A 2 7.79 11.09 0.33
N ILE A 3 6.56 10.72 0.69
CA ILE A 3 5.59 9.91 -0.07
C ILE A 3 5.28 10.50 -1.45
N ASP A 4 5.49 11.81 -1.64
CA ASP A 4 5.26 12.51 -2.91
C ASP A 4 6.12 12.01 -4.08
N LYS A 5 7.16 11.23 -3.79
CA LYS A 5 8.12 10.73 -4.80
C LYS A 5 7.81 9.34 -5.34
N MET A 6 6.92 8.56 -4.73
CA MET A 6 6.53 7.26 -5.27
C MET A 6 5.38 7.40 -6.26
N LYS A 7 5.65 8.01 -7.40
CA LYS A 7 4.81 7.86 -8.59
C LYS A 7 5.22 6.57 -9.29
N VAL A 8 4.79 5.42 -8.75
CA VAL A 8 5.00 4.10 -9.39
C VAL A 8 4.46 4.07 -10.83
N PHE A 9 3.62 5.04 -11.17
CA PHE A 9 3.04 5.30 -12.46
C PHE A 9 3.23 6.77 -12.82
N GLU A 10 4.45 7.17 -13.18
CA GLU A 10 4.64 8.41 -13.94
C GLU A 10 3.77 8.36 -15.19
N LYS A 11 3.18 9.51 -15.57
CA LYS A 11 2.31 9.63 -16.75
C LYS A 11 2.92 8.84 -17.90
N PHE A 12 2.18 7.88 -18.47
CA PHE A 12 2.48 7.42 -19.81
C PHE A 12 2.66 8.68 -20.67
N PRO A 13 3.80 8.87 -21.36
CA PRO A 13 4.00 10.08 -22.12
C PRO A 13 2.86 10.18 -23.12
N ALA A 14 2.01 11.19 -22.95
CA ALA A 14 0.96 11.50 -23.90
C ALA A 14 1.64 11.92 -25.19
N SER A 15 1.92 10.95 -26.07
CA SER A 15 2.42 11.27 -27.40
C SER A 15 1.29 11.96 -28.17
N LYS A 16 1.65 12.96 -28.97
CA LYS A 16 0.72 13.74 -29.79
C LYS A 16 -0.13 12.87 -30.75
N ASP A 17 0.26 11.61 -30.93
CA ASP A 17 -0.34 10.63 -31.85
C ASP A 17 -1.16 9.53 -31.16
N GLN A 18 -1.46 9.65 -29.86
CA GLN A 18 -2.25 8.62 -29.17
C GLN A 18 -3.69 8.54 -29.70
N THR A 19 -3.98 7.42 -30.36
CA THR A 19 -5.31 7.07 -30.89
C THR A 19 -6.38 7.14 -29.80
N ARG A 20 -7.62 7.50 -30.15
CA ARG A 20 -8.78 7.54 -29.22
C ARG A 20 -8.92 6.28 -28.34
N LEU A 21 -8.54 5.12 -28.87
CA LEU A 21 -8.51 3.85 -28.15
C LEU A 21 -7.49 3.86 -26.99
N VAL A 22 -6.30 4.41 -27.21
CA VAL A 22 -5.24 4.52 -26.19
C VAL A 22 -5.68 5.46 -25.07
N GLN A 23 -6.23 6.62 -25.43
CA GLN A 23 -6.78 7.56 -24.45
C GLN A 23 -7.95 6.96 -23.65
N TRP A 24 -8.77 6.12 -24.30
CA TRP A 24 -9.85 5.41 -23.63
C TRP A 24 -9.32 4.35 -22.65
N ILE A 25 -8.32 3.55 -23.04
CA ILE A 25 -7.66 2.57 -22.17
C ILE A 25 -7.00 3.27 -20.97
N GLU A 26 -6.28 4.37 -21.21
CA GLU A 26 -5.63 5.14 -20.15
C GLU A 26 -6.65 5.65 -19.13
N ASN A 27 -7.72 6.31 -19.59
CA ASN A 27 -8.70 6.92 -18.70
C ASN A 27 -9.59 5.88 -17.99
N LYS A 28 -9.96 4.80 -18.68
CA LYS A 28 -10.95 3.84 -18.17
C LYS A 28 -10.32 2.68 -17.41
N ILE A 29 -9.10 2.28 -17.74
CA ILE A 29 -8.43 1.13 -17.12
C ILE A 29 -7.29 1.63 -16.23
N TYR A 30 -6.28 2.28 -16.83
CA TYR A 30 -5.05 2.61 -16.11
C TYR A 30 -5.30 3.56 -14.94
N ARG A 31 -6.08 4.62 -15.13
CA ARG A 31 -6.38 5.60 -14.08
C ARG A 31 -7.18 5.01 -12.92
N ILE A 32 -8.04 4.03 -13.17
CA ILE A 32 -8.82 3.35 -12.13
C ILE A 32 -7.91 2.39 -11.35
N VAL A 33 -7.12 1.58 -12.06
CA VAL A 33 -6.21 0.60 -11.46
C VAL A 33 -5.12 1.30 -10.64
N SER A 34 -4.45 2.32 -11.20
CA SER A 34 -3.42 3.09 -10.49
C SER A 34 -3.94 3.75 -9.22
N ARG A 35 -5.16 4.32 -9.24
CA ARG A 35 -5.78 4.88 -8.03
C ARG A 35 -6.03 3.82 -6.96
N ARG A 36 -6.50 2.64 -7.35
CA ARG A 36 -6.73 1.52 -6.41
C ARG A 36 -5.43 1.01 -5.82
N ILE A 37 -4.40 0.86 -6.64
CA ILE A 37 -3.05 0.46 -6.18
C ILE A 37 -2.48 1.52 -5.24
N ASN A 38 -2.53 2.80 -5.61
CA ASN A 38 -2.05 3.88 -4.74
C ASN A 38 -2.85 3.99 -3.44
N TRP A 39 -4.16 3.74 -3.47
CA TRP A 39 -4.98 3.68 -2.26
C TRP A 39 -4.57 2.52 -1.35
N LEU A 40 -4.36 1.34 -1.92
CA LEU A 40 -3.85 0.18 -1.19
C LEU A 40 -2.48 0.49 -0.59
N LEU A 41 -1.53 0.97 -1.39
CA LEU A 41 -0.20 1.34 -0.93
C LEU A 41 -0.26 2.38 0.20
N ASN A 42 -1.07 3.43 0.06
CA ASN A 42 -1.24 4.42 1.12
C ASN A 42 -1.77 3.79 2.40
N ARG A 43 -2.76 2.88 2.32
CA ARG A 43 -3.34 2.22 3.49
C ARG A 43 -2.36 1.25 4.16
N VAL A 44 -1.58 0.52 3.36
CA VAL A 44 -0.49 -0.34 3.84
C VAL A 44 0.61 0.47 4.52
N ILE A 45 0.94 1.64 3.98
CA ILE A 45 1.98 2.53 4.53
C ILE A 45 1.47 3.28 5.77
N SER A 46 0.21 3.72 5.82
CA SER A 46 -0.32 4.53 6.92
C SER A 46 -0.82 3.72 8.11
N GLU A 47 -1.46 2.57 7.88
CA GLU A 47 -2.13 1.79 8.92
C GLU A 47 -1.48 0.39 9.09
N GLY A 48 -0.81 -0.11 8.05
CA GLY A 48 -0.35 -1.49 7.97
C GLY A 48 -1.41 -2.44 7.47
N ILE A 49 -0.97 -3.60 6.99
CA ILE A 49 -1.86 -4.74 6.73
C ILE A 49 -1.99 -5.50 8.03
N GLU A 50 -3.17 -5.45 8.65
CA GLU A 50 -3.50 -6.29 9.78
C GLU A 50 -3.91 -7.69 9.31
N LEU A 51 -3.25 -8.71 9.85
CA LEU A 51 -3.56 -10.12 9.71
C LEU A 51 -4.31 -10.54 10.98
N ILE A 52 -5.60 -10.79 10.79
CA ILE A 52 -6.52 -11.19 11.85
C ILE A 52 -6.34 -12.70 12.07
N VAL A 53 -6.09 -13.10 13.31
CA VAL A 53 -6.00 -14.52 13.68
C VAL A 53 -7.41 -15.10 13.78
N ASP A 54 -7.60 -16.38 13.47
CA ASP A 54 -8.90 -17.03 13.56
C ASP A 54 -9.53 -16.83 14.96
N GLY A 55 -10.76 -16.31 14.97
CA GLY A 55 -11.49 -16.02 16.21
C GLY A 55 -11.25 -14.61 16.79
N ASN A 56 -10.38 -13.81 16.19
CA ASN A 56 -10.18 -12.41 16.56
C ASN A 56 -10.96 -11.44 15.66
N GLU A 57 -11.21 -10.24 16.16
CA GLU A 57 -11.67 -9.07 15.42
C GLU A 57 -10.52 -8.12 15.06
N PRO A 58 -10.71 -7.18 14.11
CA PRO A 58 -9.73 -6.14 13.83
C PRO A 58 -9.36 -5.36 15.10
N GLY A 59 -8.07 -5.36 15.41
CA GLY A 59 -7.50 -4.69 16.55
C GLY A 59 -7.45 -5.50 17.86
N ASP A 60 -7.78 -6.78 17.83
CA ASP A 60 -7.59 -7.65 18.98
C ASP A 60 -6.12 -7.99 19.23
N ASP A 61 -5.82 -8.30 20.50
CA ASP A 61 -4.54 -8.86 20.89
C ASP A 61 -4.31 -10.23 20.23
N GLY A 62 -3.08 -10.48 19.81
CA GLY A 62 -2.72 -11.66 19.04
C GLY A 62 -2.71 -11.44 17.53
N ASN A 63 -3.39 -10.40 17.02
CA ASN A 63 -3.30 -10.03 15.61
C ASN A 63 -1.90 -9.58 15.24
N TRP A 64 -1.59 -9.73 13.96
CA TRP A 64 -0.31 -9.31 13.39
C TRP A 64 -0.52 -8.14 12.46
N ARG A 65 0.50 -7.33 12.25
CA ARG A 65 0.50 -6.38 11.14
C ARG A 65 1.84 -6.29 10.46
N ILE A 66 1.78 -5.95 9.19
CA ILE A 66 2.94 -5.65 8.35
C ILE A 66 2.85 -4.16 7.99
N ILE A 67 3.88 -3.40 8.34
CA ILE A 67 4.00 -1.97 8.00
C ILE A 67 5.30 -1.72 7.27
N VAL A 68 5.31 -0.71 6.39
CA VAL A 68 6.54 -0.21 5.76
C VAL A 68 6.85 1.16 6.34
N ILE A 69 7.98 1.29 7.02
CA ILE A 69 8.44 2.57 7.58
C ILE A 69 9.83 2.84 7.03
N SER A 70 10.01 3.99 6.37
CA SER A 70 11.32 4.46 5.88
C SER A 70 12.06 3.55 4.90
N GLY A 71 11.41 2.53 4.33
CA GLY A 71 12.04 1.53 3.46
C GLY A 71 12.09 0.15 4.09
N ASP A 72 11.99 0.08 5.42
CA ASP A 72 12.05 -1.15 6.18
C ASP A 72 10.67 -1.79 6.32
N LEU A 73 10.61 -3.11 6.18
CA LEU A 73 9.41 -3.90 6.39
C LEU A 73 9.38 -4.38 7.84
N ARG A 74 8.41 -3.94 8.63
CA ARG A 74 8.27 -4.32 10.04
C ARG A 74 7.08 -5.24 10.24
N PHE A 75 7.32 -6.34 10.93
CA PHE A 75 6.31 -7.25 11.42
C PHE A 75 6.07 -6.98 12.89
N GLN A 76 4.82 -6.69 13.24
CA GLN A 76 4.42 -6.37 14.60
C GLN A 76 3.28 -7.28 15.04
N LYS A 77 3.26 -7.62 16.32
CA LYS A 77 2.15 -8.35 16.96
C LYS A 77 1.46 -7.44 17.96
N ARG A 78 0.13 -7.47 18.01
CA ARG A 78 -0.63 -6.73 19.02
C ARG A 78 -0.59 -7.48 20.34
N ILE A 79 -0.06 -6.85 21.37
CA ILE A 79 0.11 -7.41 22.71
C ILE A 79 -0.35 -6.35 23.70
N SER A 80 -1.36 -6.66 24.51
CA SER A 80 -1.91 -5.77 25.52
C SER A 80 -2.33 -4.40 24.96
N GLY A 81 -2.96 -4.40 23.79
CA GLY A 81 -3.45 -3.21 23.10
C GLY A 81 -2.40 -2.42 22.32
N VAL A 82 -1.13 -2.84 22.33
CA VAL A 82 -0.02 -2.13 21.67
C VAL A 82 0.63 -3.00 20.60
N TRP A 83 0.94 -2.39 19.45
CA TRP A 83 1.71 -3.04 18.39
C TRP A 83 3.18 -3.14 18.77
N THR A 84 3.65 -4.36 19.02
CA THR A 84 5.02 -4.67 19.42
C THR A 84 5.80 -5.22 18.23
N GLN A 85 6.97 -4.65 17.93
CA GLN A 85 7.82 -5.13 16.86
C GLN A 85 8.43 -6.50 17.20
N VAL A 86 8.27 -7.45 16.27
CA VAL A 86 8.79 -8.81 16.39
C VAL A 86 9.95 -9.04 15.43
N PHE A 87 9.86 -8.51 14.21
CA PHE A 87 10.86 -8.69 13.17
C PHE A 87 10.89 -7.49 12.22
N GLU A 88 12.05 -7.21 11.63
CA GLU A 88 12.30 -6.12 10.69
C GLU A 88 13.20 -6.62 9.57
N ILE A 89 12.84 -6.29 8.33
CA ILE A 89 13.66 -6.48 7.13
C ILE A 89 14.10 -5.11 6.67
N GLU A 90 15.42 -4.88 6.70
CA GLU A 90 16.04 -3.66 6.19
C GLU A 90 16.02 -3.66 4.66
N GLY A 91 15.68 -2.51 4.06
CA GLY A 91 15.46 -2.32 2.62
C GLY A 91 16.38 -1.31 1.96
#